data_AF-A0A2V8BWP3-F1
#
_entry.id   AF-A0A2V8BWP3-F1
#
_cell.length_a   1.000
_cell.length_b   1.000
_cell.length_c   1.000
_cell.angle_alpha   90.00
_cell.angle_beta   90.00
_cell.angle_gamma   90.00
#
_symmetry.space_group_name_H-M   'P 1'
#
loop_
_entity.id
_entity.type
_entity.pdbx_description
1 polymer ?
#
loop_
_entity_poly.entity_id
_entity_poly.type
_entity_poly.pdbx_seq_one_letter_code
_entity_poly.pdbx_strand_id
1 'polypeptide(L)'
;FDDRVRLADIALADTNGEATFFVSRCATNSGLSSLKVTEQRVRDGVLSTQHSVRVAAETFDRWYGRTNPGPIAVVKIDVEGAEDRVFDGMTTALHSGAIRSIVCETEWDGGVPDRLAAFGYVARPLESTAGYTNLVFTRSVSD
;
A
#
# COMPACT_ATOMS: atom_id res chain seq x y z
N PHE A 1 -0.26 -21.67 14.19
CA PHE A 1 -0.46 -20.21 14.17
C PHE A 1 0.79 -19.56 13.62
N ASP A 2 1.96 -19.83 14.22
CA ASP A 2 3.25 -19.30 13.75
C ASP A 2 3.66 -19.72 12.33
N ASP A 3 3.11 -20.81 11.79
CA ASP A 3 3.38 -21.32 10.44
C ASP A 3 2.58 -20.62 9.32
N ARG A 4 1.51 -19.90 9.69
CA ARG A 4 0.59 -19.21 8.75
C ARG A 4 0.86 -17.72 8.64
N VAL A 5 1.67 -17.16 9.53
CA VAL A 5 2.05 -15.74 9.53
C VAL A 5 3.51 -15.64 9.13
N ARG A 6 3.80 -14.82 8.12
CA ARG A 6 5.16 -14.53 7.69
C ARG A 6 5.37 -13.03 7.75
N LEU A 7 6.46 -12.63 8.39
CA LEU A 7 6.91 -11.24 8.40
C LEU A 7 7.97 -11.05 7.32
N ALA A 8 7.85 -9.96 6.60
CA ALA A 8 8.88 -9.50 5.67
C ALA A 8 9.32 -8.10 6.14
N ASP A 9 10.59 -7.97 6.51
CA ASP A 9 11.19 -6.70 6.91
C ASP A 9 11.61 -5.90 5.67
N ILE A 10 10.60 -5.44 4.94
CA ILE A 10 10.72 -4.67 3.69
C ILE A 10 9.63 -3.61 3.64
N ALA A 11 9.93 -2.49 2.99
CA ALA A 11 8.93 -1.54 2.56
C ALA A 11 8.56 -1.84 1.10
N LEU A 12 7.27 -2.08 0.83
CA LEU A 12 6.80 -2.21 -0.54
C LEU A 12 6.83 -0.85 -1.25
N ALA A 13 7.42 -0.80 -2.43
CA ALA A 13 7.66 0.43 -3.19
C ALA A 13 7.63 0.19 -4.71
N ASP A 14 7.88 1.25 -5.46
CA ASP A 14 7.98 1.28 -6.93
C ASP A 14 9.33 0.76 -7.44
N THR A 15 10.35 0.70 -6.58
CA THR A 15 11.71 0.29 -6.93
C THR A 15 12.32 -0.64 -5.88
N ASN A 16 13.37 -1.36 -6.30
CA ASN A 16 14.15 -2.23 -5.42
C ASN A 16 15.40 -1.52 -4.93
N GLY A 17 15.79 -1.78 -3.67
CA GLY A 17 17.05 -1.28 -3.11
C GLY A 17 16.85 -0.77 -1.71
N GLU A 18 17.37 0.43 -1.45
CA GLU A 18 17.27 1.08 -0.15
C GLU A 18 16.46 2.37 -0.28
N ALA A 19 15.51 2.60 0.62
CA ALA A 19 14.72 3.82 0.66
C ALA A 19 14.87 4.56 1.99
N THR A 20 14.61 5.86 1.97
CA THR A 20 14.50 6.65 3.21
C THR A 20 13.07 6.53 3.71
N PHE A 21 12.91 5.99 4.91
CA PHE A 21 11.63 5.90 5.61
C PHE A 21 11.58 6.97 6.69
N PHE A 22 10.59 7.86 6.61
CA PHE A 22 10.43 8.98 7.52
C PHE A 22 9.56 8.56 8.68
N VAL A 23 10.10 8.66 9.89
CA VAL A 23 9.49 8.12 11.08
C VAL A 23 8.61 9.18 11.73
N SER A 24 7.36 8.84 12.00
CA SER A 24 6.46 9.73 12.72
C SER A 24 6.96 10.00 14.13
N ARG A 25 6.79 11.24 14.59
CA ARG A 25 7.03 11.66 15.97
C ARG A 25 5.74 12.10 16.66
N CYS A 26 4.59 11.78 16.06
CA CYS A 26 3.29 12.04 16.66
C CYS A 26 3.16 11.22 17.94
N ALA A 27 3.07 11.89 19.09
CA ALA A 27 3.05 11.22 20.39
C ALA A 27 1.85 10.27 20.57
N THR A 28 0.79 10.47 19.79
CA THR A 28 -0.45 9.68 19.85
C THR A 28 -0.55 8.63 18.75
N ASN A 29 0.35 8.61 17.76
CA ASN A 29 0.27 7.66 16.66
C ASN A 29 1.64 7.39 16.01
N SER A 30 2.22 6.23 16.32
CA SER A 30 3.48 5.76 15.72
C SER A 30 3.32 5.16 14.31
N GLY A 31 2.09 4.91 13.86
CA GLY A 31 1.75 4.31 12.56
C GLY A 31 1.94 5.24 11.37
N LEU A 32 2.03 6.56 11.59
CA LEU A 32 2.01 7.58 10.53
C LEU A 32 3.33 7.74 9.75
N SER A 33 4.19 6.72 9.76
CA SER A 33 5.51 6.73 9.11
C SER A 33 5.39 6.36 7.63
N SER A 34 6.18 6.96 6.74
CA SER A 34 5.99 6.78 5.29
C SER A 34 7.29 6.88 4.50
N LEU A 35 7.30 6.26 3.31
CA LEU A 35 8.34 6.47 2.29
C LEU A 35 8.14 7.80 1.53
N LYS A 36 6.99 8.46 1.71
CA LYS A 36 6.63 9.71 1.04
C LYS A 36 6.46 10.80 2.07
N VAL A 37 7.13 11.93 1.84
CA VAL A 37 6.96 13.14 2.64
C VAL A 37 6.16 14.12 1.81
N THR A 38 5.08 14.64 2.39
CA THR A 38 4.37 15.80 1.86
C THR A 38 4.61 16.99 2.78
N GLU A 39 4.64 18.19 2.23
CA GLU A 39 4.82 19.40 3.04
C GLU A 39 3.72 19.52 4.11
N GLN A 40 2.50 19.10 3.78
CA GLN A 40 1.37 19.12 4.70
C GLN A 40 1.64 18.22 5.92
N ARG A 41 2.09 16.98 5.72
CA ARG A 41 2.43 16.07 6.83
C ARG A 41 3.59 16.58 7.68
N VAL A 42 4.51 17.36 7.11
CA VAL A 42 5.58 18.01 7.88
C VAL A 42 5.03 19.19 8.68
N ARG A 43 4.22 20.05 8.06
CA ARG A 43 3.56 21.19 8.73
C ARG A 43 2.69 20.75 9.89
N ASP A 44 1.96 19.65 9.73
CA ASP A 44 1.06 19.11 10.75
C ASP A 44 1.81 18.34 11.85
N GLY A 45 3.15 18.26 11.78
CA GLY A 45 3.99 17.54 12.76
C GLY A 45 3.84 16.02 12.71
N VAL A 46 3.16 15.50 11.69
CA VAL A 46 2.94 14.06 11.49
C VAL A 46 4.24 13.35 11.11
N LEU A 47 5.04 13.96 10.23
CA LEU A 47 6.35 13.47 9.80
C LEU A 47 7.44 14.50 10.10
N SER A 48 8.64 14.02 10.43
CA SER A 48 9.83 14.87 10.52
C SER A 48 10.87 14.45 9.48
N THR A 49 11.28 15.39 8.63
CA THR A 49 12.39 15.17 7.67
C THR A 49 13.74 14.98 8.36
N GLN A 50 13.85 15.37 9.63
CA GLN A 50 15.06 15.20 10.44
C GLN A 50 15.15 13.81 11.08
N HIS A 51 14.07 13.03 11.05
CA HIS A 51 14.00 11.70 11.63
C HIS A 51 13.64 10.67 10.57
N SER A 52 14.66 10.01 10.04
CA SER A 52 14.49 8.94 9.07
C SER A 52 15.43 7.78 9.34
N VAL A 53 15.05 6.62 8.80
CA VAL A 53 15.86 5.41 8.79
C VAL A 53 15.99 4.91 7.35
N ARG A 54 17.03 4.13 7.09
CA ARG A 54 17.18 3.41 5.82
C ARG A 54 16.50 2.05 5.97
N VAL A 55 15.70 1.69 4.98
CA VAL A 55 14.98 0.42 4.93
C VAL A 55 15.18 -0.24 3.58
N ALA A 56 15.16 -1.57 3.58
CA ALA A 56 15.07 -2.34 2.36
C ALA A 56 13.72 -2.04 1.68
N ALA A 57 13.78 -1.65 0.41
CA ALA A 57 12.64 -1.42 -0.45
C ALA A 57 12.57 -2.52 -1.52
N GLU A 58 11.38 -3.07 -1.72
CA GLU A 58 11.15 -4.11 -2.72
C GLU A 58 9.84 -3.82 -3.48
N THR A 59 9.81 -4.10 -4.77
CA THR A 59 8.53 -4.12 -5.49
C THR A 59 7.70 -5.32 -5.06
N PHE A 60 6.38 -5.16 -4.98
CA PHE A 60 5.48 -6.28 -4.69
C PHE A 60 5.66 -7.42 -5.68
N ASP A 61 5.82 -7.12 -6.96
CA ASP A 61 6.04 -8.11 -8.01
C ASP A 61 7.28 -8.98 -7.76
N ARG A 62 8.38 -8.37 -7.30
CA ARG A 62 9.61 -9.11 -6.97
C ARG A 62 9.40 -9.97 -5.72
N TRP A 63 8.79 -9.41 -4.69
CA TRP A 63 8.46 -10.16 -3.48
C TRP A 63 7.55 -11.35 -3.79
N TYR A 64 6.50 -11.13 -4.58
CA TYR A 64 5.52 -12.14 -4.98
C TYR A 64 6.18 -13.25 -5.80
N GLY A 65 7.01 -12.90 -6.79
CA GLY A 65 7.73 -13.89 -7.59
C GLY A 65 8.72 -14.74 -6.78
N ARG A 66 9.42 -14.12 -5.82
CA ARG A 66 10.41 -14.79 -4.96
C ARG A 66 9.75 -15.69 -3.91
N THR A 67 8.67 -15.22 -3.29
CA THR A 67 7.99 -15.96 -2.20
C THR A 67 6.93 -16.92 -2.71
N ASN A 68 6.39 -16.66 -3.90
CA ASN A 68 5.35 -17.41 -4.59
C ASN A 68 4.24 -17.89 -3.64
N PRO A 69 3.48 -16.97 -3.01
CA PRO A 69 2.47 -17.33 -2.02
C PRO A 69 1.24 -18.01 -2.64
N GLY A 70 1.15 -18.09 -3.97
CA GLY A 70 -0.04 -18.52 -4.69
C GLY A 70 -1.10 -17.40 -4.78
N PRO A 71 -2.32 -17.73 -5.25
CA PRO A 71 -3.40 -16.75 -5.38
C PRO A 71 -3.74 -16.06 -4.05
N ILE A 72 -3.89 -14.74 -4.09
CA ILE A 72 -4.17 -13.91 -2.92
C ILE A 72 -5.64 -13.50 -2.92
N ALA A 73 -6.36 -13.91 -1.87
CA ALA A 73 -7.76 -13.55 -1.71
C ALA A 73 -7.94 -12.04 -1.44
N VAL A 74 -7.08 -11.46 -0.60
CA VAL A 74 -7.17 -10.06 -0.18
C VAL A 74 -5.77 -9.48 0.02
N VAL A 75 -5.53 -8.27 -0.50
CA VAL A 75 -4.40 -7.41 -0.13
C VAL A 75 -4.95 -6.19 0.61
N LYS A 76 -4.41 -5.84 1.78
CA LYS A 76 -4.67 -4.55 2.42
C LYS A 76 -3.47 -3.63 2.19
N ILE A 77 -3.73 -2.40 1.77
CA ILE A 77 -2.74 -1.34 1.59
C ILE A 77 -3.14 -0.19 2.53
N ASP A 78 -2.16 0.22 3.33
CA ASP A 78 -2.26 1.26 4.33
C ASP A 78 -0.83 1.73 4.60
N VAL A 79 -0.33 2.64 3.74
CA VAL A 79 1.09 3.00 3.69
C VAL A 79 1.28 4.50 3.76
N GLU A 80 0.31 5.19 4.35
CA GLU A 80 0.44 6.57 4.78
C GLU A 80 0.82 7.50 3.63
N GLY A 81 0.07 7.44 2.52
CA GLY A 81 0.20 8.34 1.37
C GLY A 81 1.14 7.85 0.27
N ALA A 82 1.79 6.68 0.46
CA ALA A 82 2.68 6.05 -0.50
C ALA A 82 2.02 4.94 -1.33
N GLU A 83 0.68 4.92 -1.37
CA GLU A 83 -0.11 3.89 -2.05
C GLU A 83 0.24 3.84 -3.54
N ASP A 84 0.46 5.00 -4.16
CA ASP A 84 0.90 5.14 -5.56
C ASP A 84 2.15 4.31 -5.87
N ARG A 85 3.18 4.40 -5.03
CA ARG A 85 4.43 3.65 -5.19
C ARG A 85 4.22 2.15 -5.01
N VAL A 86 3.38 1.75 -4.05
CA VAL A 86 3.02 0.34 -3.87
C VAL A 86 2.33 -0.19 -5.12
N PHE A 87 1.38 0.57 -5.69
CA PHE A 87 0.69 0.20 -6.92
C PHE A 87 1.62 0.11 -8.13
N ASP A 88 2.60 1.01 -8.25
CA ASP A 88 3.63 0.94 -9.31
C ASP A 88 4.41 -0.37 -9.21
N GLY A 89 4.80 -0.76 -8.00
CA GLY A 89 5.53 -1.99 -7.72
C GLY A 89 4.73 -3.30 -7.83
N MET A 90 3.40 -3.26 -8.02
CA MET A 90 2.55 -4.46 -8.16
C MET A 90 1.89 -4.60 -9.53
N THR A 91 2.36 -3.85 -10.52
CA THR A 91 1.74 -3.80 -11.85
C THR A 91 1.56 -5.19 -12.48
N THR A 92 2.54 -6.08 -12.35
CA THR A 92 2.46 -7.45 -12.90
C THR A 92 1.40 -8.29 -12.15
N ALA A 93 1.40 -8.23 -10.83
CA ALA A 93 0.42 -8.93 -10.00
C ALA A 93 -1.02 -8.45 -10.30
N LEU A 94 -1.22 -7.14 -10.46
CA LEU A 94 -2.50 -6.55 -10.83
C LEU A 94 -2.99 -7.07 -12.19
N HIS A 95 -2.14 -7.14 -13.21
CA HIS A 95 -2.50 -7.67 -14.53
C HIS A 95 -2.84 -9.16 -14.47
N SER A 96 -2.01 -9.96 -13.80
CA SER A 96 -2.09 -11.43 -13.80
C SER A 96 -3.37 -12.01 -13.19
N GLY A 97 -4.12 -11.22 -12.42
CA GLY A 97 -5.28 -11.72 -11.67
C GLY A 97 -4.89 -12.51 -10.42
N ALA A 98 -3.62 -12.45 -10.00
CA ALA A 98 -3.12 -13.08 -8.78
C ALA A 98 -3.83 -12.58 -7.50
N ILE A 99 -4.37 -11.36 -7.53
CA ILE A 99 -5.05 -10.73 -6.41
C ILE A 99 -6.56 -10.65 -6.74
N ARG A 100 -7.39 -11.24 -5.89
CA ARG A 100 -8.86 -11.21 -6.07
C ARG A 100 -9.48 -9.88 -5.63
N SER A 101 -9.05 -9.40 -4.46
CA SER A 101 -9.56 -8.19 -3.85
C SER A 101 -8.46 -7.35 -3.22
N ILE A 102 -8.59 -6.04 -3.28
CA ILE A 102 -7.70 -5.08 -2.62
C ILE A 102 -8.56 -4.22 -1.69
N VAL A 103 -8.08 -3.99 -0.47
CA VAL A 103 -8.61 -2.96 0.44
C VAL A 103 -7.53 -1.90 0.55
N CYS A 104 -7.86 -0.65 0.26
CA CYS A 104 -6.91 0.46 0.33
C CYS A 104 -7.53 1.59 1.14
N GLU A 105 -6.78 2.15 2.09
CA GLU A 105 -7.12 3.45 2.64
C GLU A 105 -6.78 4.50 1.56
N THR A 106 -7.80 5.18 1.02
CA THR A 106 -7.63 6.17 -0.06
C THR A 106 -8.87 7.05 -0.17
N GLU A 107 -8.74 8.16 -0.89
CA GLU A 107 -9.86 9.01 -1.30
C GLU A 107 -10.61 8.37 -2.50
N TRP A 108 -11.92 8.60 -2.59
CA TRP A 108 -12.77 8.12 -3.69
C TRP A 108 -12.50 8.87 -5.00
N ASP A 109 -12.22 10.15 -4.90
CA ASP A 109 -11.83 11.05 -5.99
C ASP A 109 -10.30 11.15 -6.16
N GLY A 110 -9.55 10.32 -5.42
CA GLY A 110 -8.12 10.14 -5.65
C GLY A 110 -7.82 9.38 -6.95
N GLY A 111 -6.54 9.33 -7.35
CA GLY A 111 -6.13 8.60 -8.56
C GLY A 111 -6.16 7.07 -8.45
N VAL A 112 -6.37 6.51 -7.25
CA VAL A 112 -6.32 5.05 -7.01
C VAL A 112 -7.49 4.31 -7.66
N PRO A 113 -8.76 4.74 -7.52
CA PRO A 113 -9.88 4.10 -8.21
C PRO A 113 -9.74 4.02 -9.73
N ASP A 114 -9.40 5.12 -10.39
CA ASP A 114 -9.20 5.13 -11.86
C ASP A 114 -8.06 4.19 -12.28
N ARG A 115 -6.98 4.19 -11.51
CA ARG A 115 -5.85 3.30 -11.72
C ARG A 115 -6.24 1.82 -11.61
N LEU A 116 -6.96 1.44 -10.57
CA LEU A 116 -7.37 0.05 -10.37
C LEU A 116 -8.48 -0.38 -11.35
N ALA A 117 -9.31 0.55 -11.81
CA ALA A 117 -10.28 0.31 -12.88
C ALA A 117 -9.59 -0.09 -14.20
N ALA A 118 -8.41 0.48 -14.51
CA ALA A 118 -7.63 0.09 -15.67
C ALA A 118 -7.15 -1.38 -15.64
N PHE A 119 -7.09 -1.99 -14.45
CA PHE A 119 -6.79 -3.42 -14.26
C PHE A 119 -8.05 -4.29 -14.06
N GLY A 120 -9.24 -3.71 -14.27
CA GLY A 120 -10.53 -4.42 -14.20
C GLY A 120 -11.10 -4.58 -12.79
N TYR A 121 -10.63 -3.80 -11.81
CA TYR A 121 -11.25 -3.76 -10.49
C TYR A 121 -12.40 -2.75 -10.43
N VAL A 122 -13.40 -3.07 -9.62
CA VAL A 122 -14.52 -2.17 -9.31
C VAL A 122 -14.42 -1.75 -7.85
N ALA A 123 -14.39 -0.43 -7.61
CA ALA A 123 -14.33 0.16 -6.28
C ALA A 123 -15.70 0.20 -5.60
N ARG A 124 -15.73 -0.03 -4.29
CA ARG A 124 -16.89 0.20 -3.41
C ARG A 124 -16.38 0.71 -2.06
N PRO A 125 -17.11 1.59 -1.36
CA PRO A 125 -16.78 1.94 0.00
C PRO A 125 -16.95 0.71 0.90
N LEU A 126 -15.97 0.42 1.75
CA LEU A 126 -16.08 -0.59 2.81
C LEU A 126 -16.73 0.01 4.06
N GLU A 127 -16.47 1.30 4.31
CA GLU A 127 -17.00 2.07 5.43
C GLU A 127 -17.28 3.53 5.03
N SER A 128 -18.31 4.15 5.60
CA SER A 128 -18.57 5.59 5.46
C SER A 128 -18.12 6.32 6.73
N THR A 129 -16.90 6.83 6.70
CA THR A 129 -16.34 7.72 7.72
C THR A 129 -16.14 9.13 7.14
N ALA A 130 -16.03 10.14 8.00
CA ALA A 130 -15.86 11.56 7.59
C ALA A 130 -14.43 11.92 7.15
N GLY A 131 -13.56 10.93 6.87
CA GLY A 131 -12.15 11.09 6.52
C GLY A 131 -11.72 10.11 5.40
N TYR A 132 -10.44 9.71 5.38
CA TYR A 132 -10.00 8.62 4.52
C TYR A 132 -10.89 7.39 4.75
N THR A 133 -11.35 6.80 3.64
CA THR A 133 -12.21 5.63 3.67
C THR A 133 -11.42 4.43 3.19
N ASN A 134 -11.67 3.28 3.82
CA ASN A 134 -11.23 2.03 3.21
C ASN A 134 -12.14 1.73 2.01
N LEU A 135 -11.56 1.73 0.82
CA LEU A 135 -12.21 1.26 -0.39
C LEU A 135 -11.86 -0.20 -0.62
N VAL A 136 -12.86 -0.99 -1.00
CA VAL A 136 -12.66 -2.35 -1.49
C VAL A 136 -12.76 -2.36 -3.01
N PHE A 137 -11.77 -2.98 -3.63
CA PHE A 137 -11.64 -3.16 -5.07
C PHE A 137 -11.75 -4.65 -5.36
N THR A 138 -12.71 -5.04 -6.18
CA THR A 138 -12.93 -6.45 -6.55
C THR A 138 -12.87 -6.62 -8.06
N ARG A 139 -12.20 -7.68 -8.54
CA ARG A 139 -12.35 -8.13 -9.94
C ARG A 139 -13.51 -9.11 -10.04
N SER A 140 -14.26 -9.04 -11.15
CA SER A 140 -15.14 -10.12 -11.54
C SER A 140 -14.28 -11.33 -11.89
N VAL A 141 -14.51 -12.46 -11.21
CA VAL A 141 -13.89 -13.72 -11.60
C VAL A 141 -14.65 -14.19 -12.84
N SER A 142 -13.98 -14.36 -13.96
CA SER A 142 -14.55 -15.14 -15.06
C SER A 142 -14.56 -16.59 -14.60
N ASP A 143 -15.76 -17.16 -14.44
CA ASP A 143 -15.98 -18.57 -14.14
C ASP A 143 -15.37 -19.49 -15.21
#